data_AF-A6NY30-F1
#
_entry.id   AF-A6NY30-F1
#
_cell.length_a   1.000
_cell.length_b   1.000
_cell.length_c   1.000
_cell.angle_alpha   90.00
_cell.angle_beta   90.00
_cell.angle_gamma   90.00
#
_symmetry.space_group_name_H-M   'P 1'
#
loop_
_entity.id
_entity.type
_entity.pdbx_description
1 polymer ?
#
loop_
_entity_poly.entity_id
_entity_poly.type
_entity_poly.pdbx_seq_one_letter_code
_entity_poly.pdbx_strand_id
1 'polypeptide(L)'
;MTIEAILKKTQKELKRALRAELVKLGYKPKVRRGFLYAAGTVPVLLVAHLDTVHRQSVSIICYSRDGRVLMSPQGIGGDDRAGVYMVLQLLRTHRCHVLFCEDEECGGIGAREFVDSGITPKVNYIVEMDRRGSEDAVFYDCDNPEFTEFVCSFGFVEDLGSFSDISVIAPHLGVAAVNISAGYYNEHTLHEFIDMNAVETNIAKLRQMLSTKVGRFEYIDRSFFGDYAFDICKLSPLKPGDYIVDRHGKLTEPDHELWMDDAGTPYEPIDGCGAAIRLGGCSVYTKENLPARFDEDAAEFFDILEDDCIGFY
;
A
#
# COMPACT_ATOMS: atom_id res chain seq x y z
N MET A 1 -13.88 -24.97 -3.65
CA MET A 1 -13.17 -24.76 -4.95
C MET A 1 -11.68 -25.10 -4.81
N THR A 2 -11.02 -25.61 -5.86
CA THR A 2 -9.54 -25.82 -5.88
C THR A 2 -8.82 -24.61 -6.47
N ILE A 3 -7.50 -24.50 -6.27
CA ILE A 3 -6.69 -23.39 -6.80
C ILE A 3 -6.72 -23.37 -8.35
N GLU A 4 -6.59 -24.51 -9.01
CA GLU A 4 -6.60 -24.61 -10.47
C GLU A 4 -7.93 -24.16 -11.07
N ALA A 5 -9.03 -24.43 -10.36
CA ALA A 5 -10.35 -24.00 -10.79
C ALA A 5 -10.52 -22.47 -10.67
N ILE A 6 -9.82 -21.82 -9.74
CA ILE A 6 -9.81 -20.36 -9.58
C ILE A 6 -8.96 -19.74 -10.69
N LEU A 7 -7.73 -20.24 -10.89
CA LEU A 7 -6.76 -19.71 -11.86
C LEU A 7 -7.30 -19.68 -13.29
N LYS A 8 -8.08 -20.70 -13.69
CA LYS A 8 -8.62 -20.80 -15.05
C LYS A 8 -9.84 -19.93 -15.35
N LYS A 9 -10.42 -19.27 -14.34
CA LYS A 9 -11.67 -18.51 -14.51
C LYS A 9 -11.39 -17.08 -14.93
N THR A 10 -12.23 -16.56 -15.81
CA THR A 10 -12.35 -15.10 -15.95
C THR A 10 -12.92 -14.50 -14.66
N GLN A 11 -12.68 -13.22 -14.39
CA GLN A 11 -13.22 -12.48 -13.24
C GLN A 11 -14.75 -12.68 -13.08
N LYS A 12 -15.51 -12.54 -14.18
CA LYS A 12 -16.97 -12.73 -14.19
C LYS A 12 -17.38 -14.16 -13.79
N GLU A 13 -16.66 -15.17 -14.30
CA GLU A 13 -16.92 -16.56 -13.95
C GLU A 13 -16.53 -16.86 -12.51
N LEU A 14 -15.43 -16.28 -12.03
CA LEU A 14 -14.94 -16.42 -10.68
C LEU A 14 -15.93 -15.80 -9.69
N LYS A 15 -16.39 -14.56 -9.89
CA LYS A 15 -17.41 -13.91 -9.07
C LYS A 15 -18.69 -14.75 -8.97
N ARG A 16 -19.15 -15.32 -10.08
CA ARG A 16 -20.31 -16.23 -10.10
C ARG A 16 -20.04 -17.50 -9.30
N ALA A 17 -18.86 -18.08 -9.43
CA ALA A 17 -18.48 -19.29 -8.70
C ALA A 17 -18.33 -19.01 -7.19
N LEU A 18 -17.72 -17.89 -6.80
CA LEU A 18 -17.57 -17.45 -5.42
C LEU A 18 -18.92 -17.20 -4.77
N ARG A 19 -19.87 -16.55 -5.46
CA ARG A 19 -21.25 -16.42 -4.98
C ARG A 19 -21.84 -17.79 -4.62
N ALA A 20 -21.67 -18.79 -5.49
CA ALA A 20 -22.20 -20.14 -5.25
C ALA A 20 -21.49 -20.83 -4.07
N GLU A 21 -20.17 -20.70 -3.94
CA GLU A 21 -19.42 -21.25 -2.81
C GLU A 21 -19.81 -20.58 -1.48
N LEU A 22 -19.96 -19.25 -1.45
CA LEU A 22 -20.42 -18.54 -0.26
C LEU A 22 -21.82 -18.99 0.18
N VAL A 23 -22.75 -19.20 -0.77
CA VAL A 23 -24.08 -19.76 -0.46
C VAL A 23 -23.96 -21.17 0.12
N LYS A 24 -23.10 -22.03 -0.43
CA LYS A 24 -22.85 -23.38 0.13
C LYS A 24 -22.28 -23.34 1.56
N LEU A 25 -21.44 -22.34 1.85
CA LEU A 25 -20.94 -22.05 3.20
C LEU A 25 -21.99 -21.38 4.11
N GLY A 26 -23.22 -21.22 3.63
CA GLY A 26 -24.36 -20.68 4.38
C GLY A 26 -24.35 -19.15 4.49
N TYR A 27 -23.54 -18.44 3.72
CA TYR A 27 -23.58 -16.98 3.65
C TYR A 27 -24.78 -16.49 2.81
N LYS A 28 -25.14 -15.22 3.01
CA LYS A 28 -26.09 -14.48 2.17
C LYS A 28 -25.33 -13.42 1.38
N PRO A 29 -24.67 -13.77 0.27
CA PRO A 29 -23.84 -12.83 -0.47
C PRO A 29 -24.66 -11.72 -1.12
N LYS A 30 -24.18 -10.49 -1.02
CA LYS A 30 -24.64 -9.30 -1.74
C LYS A 30 -23.77 -9.13 -3.00
N VAL A 31 -24.35 -9.46 -4.15
CA VAL A 31 -23.72 -9.21 -5.45
C VAL A 31 -24.04 -7.78 -5.87
N ARG A 32 -23.02 -6.99 -6.18
CA ARG A 32 -23.14 -5.62 -6.69
C ARG A 32 -22.22 -5.44 -7.90
N ARG A 33 -22.35 -4.31 -8.58
CA ARG A 33 -21.32 -3.87 -9.54
C ARG A 33 -20.04 -3.60 -8.75
N GLY A 34 -18.88 -3.95 -9.28
CA GLY A 34 -17.60 -3.70 -8.64
C GLY A 34 -17.22 -4.71 -7.55
N PHE A 35 -18.18 -5.40 -6.91
CA PHE A 35 -17.82 -6.28 -5.79
C PHE A 35 -18.82 -7.40 -5.45
N LEU A 36 -18.37 -8.34 -4.64
CA LEU A 36 -19.15 -9.39 -3.98
C LEU A 36 -18.86 -9.37 -2.48
N TYR A 37 -19.85 -9.03 -1.67
CA TYR A 37 -19.71 -8.97 -0.21
C TYR A 37 -20.54 -10.04 0.49
N ALA A 38 -20.05 -10.62 1.58
CA ALA A 38 -20.86 -11.40 2.49
C ALA A 38 -20.49 -11.15 3.97
N ALA A 39 -21.52 -11.01 4.80
CA ALA A 39 -21.34 -10.78 6.23
C ALA A 39 -21.02 -12.08 6.99
N GLY A 40 -20.04 -12.02 7.88
CA GLY A 40 -19.63 -13.11 8.76
C GLY A 40 -20.11 -12.94 10.20
N THR A 41 -19.61 -13.82 11.07
CA THR A 41 -19.76 -13.74 12.53
C THR A 41 -18.43 -13.50 13.24
N VAL A 42 -17.29 -13.81 12.60
CA VAL A 42 -15.96 -13.39 13.07
C VAL A 42 -15.77 -11.94 12.62
N PRO A 43 -15.47 -10.99 13.54
CA PRO A 43 -15.42 -9.56 13.25
C PRO A 43 -14.11 -9.18 12.54
N VAL A 44 -13.85 -9.81 11.40
CA VAL A 44 -12.69 -9.54 10.53
C VAL A 44 -13.21 -9.49 9.10
N LEU A 45 -12.77 -8.49 8.33
CA LEU A 45 -13.06 -8.39 6.90
C LEU A 45 -11.87 -8.95 6.11
N LEU A 46 -12.10 -10.04 5.38
CA LEU A 46 -11.13 -10.58 4.41
C LEU A 46 -11.37 -9.94 3.04
N VAL A 47 -10.31 -9.45 2.40
CA VAL A 47 -10.32 -8.77 1.10
C VAL A 47 -9.41 -9.49 0.12
N ALA A 48 -9.82 -9.54 -1.15
CA ALA A 48 -9.06 -10.05 -2.29
C ALA A 48 -9.69 -9.50 -3.59
N HIS A 49 -8.91 -9.31 -4.65
CA HIS A 49 -9.45 -8.89 -5.95
C HIS A 49 -9.62 -10.08 -6.92
N LEU A 50 -10.39 -9.88 -7.99
CA LEU A 50 -10.84 -10.96 -8.88
C LEU A 50 -10.27 -10.87 -10.29
N ASP A 51 -9.81 -9.70 -10.70
CA ASP A 51 -9.13 -9.47 -11.95
C ASP A 51 -7.67 -9.95 -11.88
N THR A 52 -7.00 -9.81 -13.00
CA THR A 52 -5.58 -10.10 -13.20
C THR A 52 -5.15 -9.25 -14.39
N VAL A 53 -3.91 -8.77 -14.46
CA VAL A 53 -3.43 -8.03 -15.63
C VAL A 53 -3.36 -8.84 -16.94
N HIS A 54 -3.44 -10.18 -16.86
CA HIS A 54 -3.25 -11.07 -18.00
C HIS A 54 -4.46 -11.07 -18.94
N ARG A 55 -4.21 -10.82 -20.23
CA ARG A 55 -5.27 -10.79 -21.27
C ARG A 55 -5.75 -12.18 -21.67
N GLN A 56 -4.89 -13.20 -21.55
CA GLN A 56 -5.21 -14.57 -21.91
C GLN A 56 -5.54 -15.37 -20.65
N SER A 57 -6.69 -16.04 -20.64
CA SER A 57 -7.03 -16.93 -19.54
C SER A 57 -6.05 -18.10 -19.46
N VAL A 58 -5.70 -18.49 -18.23
CA VAL A 58 -4.88 -19.68 -17.95
C VAL A 58 -5.55 -20.92 -18.55
N SER A 59 -4.81 -21.62 -19.40
CA SER A 59 -5.23 -22.90 -19.98
C SER A 59 -4.32 -24.04 -19.51
N ILE A 60 -3.03 -23.76 -19.40
CA ILE A 60 -1.98 -24.68 -18.96
C ILE A 60 -1.47 -24.21 -17.59
N ILE A 61 -1.42 -25.14 -16.64
CA ILE A 61 -0.76 -24.93 -15.35
C ILE A 61 0.41 -25.92 -15.31
N CYS A 62 1.62 -25.37 -15.23
CA CYS A 62 2.85 -26.10 -15.05
C CYS A 62 3.16 -26.19 -13.55
N TYR A 63 3.72 -27.31 -13.14
CA TYR A 63 4.11 -27.57 -11.76
C TYR A 63 5.62 -27.80 -11.70
N SER A 64 6.25 -27.36 -10.61
CA SER A 64 7.56 -27.89 -10.23
C SER A 64 7.47 -29.40 -10.00
N ARG A 65 8.62 -30.08 -10.04
CA ARG A 65 8.70 -31.54 -9.89
C ARG A 65 8.08 -32.06 -8.58
N ASP A 66 8.17 -31.26 -7.51
CA ASP A 66 7.59 -31.55 -6.19
C ASP A 66 6.15 -31.04 -6.03
N GLY A 67 5.58 -30.38 -7.05
CA GLY A 67 4.22 -29.82 -7.03
C GLY A 67 4.07 -28.53 -6.22
N ARG A 68 5.16 -27.98 -5.66
CA ARG A 68 5.14 -26.78 -4.81
C ARG A 68 4.81 -25.50 -5.59
N VAL A 69 5.44 -25.34 -6.74
CA VAL A 69 5.37 -24.10 -7.53
C VAL A 69 4.43 -24.30 -8.70
N LEU A 70 3.49 -23.36 -8.88
CA LEU A 70 2.57 -23.30 -10.00
C LEU A 70 2.93 -22.12 -10.88
N MET A 71 2.92 -22.33 -12.19
CA MET A 71 3.12 -21.27 -13.18
C MET A 71 2.29 -21.52 -14.42
N SER A 72 2.11 -20.50 -15.26
CA SER A 72 1.45 -20.65 -16.56
C SER A 72 2.21 -19.88 -17.63
N PRO A 73 2.39 -20.44 -18.84
CA PRO A 73 2.90 -19.68 -19.98
C PRO A 73 2.02 -18.48 -20.37
N GLN A 74 0.76 -18.43 -19.89
CA GLN A 74 -0.15 -17.32 -20.10
C GLN A 74 0.00 -16.19 -19.06
N GLY A 75 0.88 -16.35 -18.07
CA GLY A 75 0.79 -15.66 -16.79
C GLY A 75 -0.19 -16.40 -15.88
N ILE A 76 0.23 -16.72 -14.66
CA ILE A 76 -0.57 -17.57 -13.75
C ILE A 76 -1.70 -16.78 -13.09
N GLY A 77 -1.56 -15.44 -12.96
CA GLY A 77 -2.50 -14.58 -12.25
C GLY A 77 -2.53 -14.89 -10.77
N GLY A 78 -1.37 -15.11 -10.15
CA GLY A 78 -1.23 -15.28 -8.71
C GLY A 78 -1.73 -14.05 -7.96
N ASP A 79 -1.45 -12.87 -8.51
CA ASP A 79 -2.06 -11.58 -8.21
C ASP A 79 -3.44 -11.45 -8.91
N ASP A 80 -4.58 -11.60 -8.23
CA ASP A 80 -4.75 -12.03 -6.82
C ASP A 80 -5.54 -13.35 -6.69
N ARG A 81 -5.33 -14.30 -7.61
CA ARG A 81 -5.99 -15.61 -7.50
C ARG A 81 -5.47 -16.44 -6.34
N ALA A 82 -4.26 -16.17 -5.86
CA ALA A 82 -3.73 -16.78 -4.64
C ALA A 82 -4.48 -16.27 -3.40
N GLY A 83 -4.70 -14.95 -3.26
CA GLY A 83 -5.49 -14.36 -2.18
C GLY A 83 -6.92 -14.89 -2.15
N VAL A 84 -7.59 -14.96 -3.30
CA VAL A 84 -8.93 -15.57 -3.42
C VAL A 84 -8.95 -17.01 -2.90
N TYR A 85 -7.94 -17.81 -3.21
CA TYR A 85 -7.83 -19.17 -2.69
C TYR A 85 -7.64 -19.17 -1.16
N MET A 86 -6.75 -18.33 -0.64
CA MET A 86 -6.52 -18.19 0.80
C MET A 86 -7.80 -17.81 1.54
N VAL A 87 -8.54 -16.79 1.08
CA VAL A 87 -9.86 -16.42 1.62
C VAL A 87 -10.74 -17.66 1.73
N LEU A 88 -10.91 -18.40 0.63
CA LEU A 88 -11.78 -19.57 0.62
C LEU A 88 -11.33 -20.67 1.59
N GLN A 89 -10.04 -20.84 1.85
CA GLN A 89 -9.55 -21.80 2.85
C GLN A 89 -9.78 -21.32 4.28
N LEU A 90 -9.67 -20.02 4.54
CA LEU A 90 -9.95 -19.42 5.84
C LEU A 90 -11.45 -19.54 6.18
N LEU A 91 -12.33 -19.24 5.21
CA LEU A 91 -13.78 -19.29 5.39
C LEU A 91 -14.35 -20.68 5.74
N ARG A 92 -13.60 -21.76 5.51
CA ARG A 92 -13.98 -23.12 5.95
C ARG A 92 -13.93 -23.31 7.46
N THR A 93 -13.13 -22.50 8.14
CA THR A 93 -12.84 -22.62 9.58
C THR A 93 -13.29 -21.40 10.36
N HIS A 94 -13.21 -20.21 9.75
CA HIS A 94 -13.53 -18.93 10.37
C HIS A 94 -14.58 -18.23 9.53
N ARG A 95 -15.76 -17.98 10.12
CA ARG A 95 -16.86 -17.34 9.41
C ARG A 95 -16.69 -15.82 9.37
N CYS A 96 -15.64 -15.33 8.70
CA CYS A 96 -15.30 -13.90 8.58
C CYS A 96 -16.25 -13.14 7.66
N HIS A 97 -16.25 -11.82 7.77
CA HIS A 97 -16.75 -10.99 6.67
C HIS A 97 -15.81 -11.17 5.48
N VAL A 98 -16.36 -11.09 4.27
CA VAL A 98 -15.56 -11.22 3.04
C VAL A 98 -16.03 -10.22 2.01
N LEU A 99 -15.07 -9.59 1.35
CA LEU A 99 -15.24 -8.70 0.22
C LEU A 99 -14.32 -9.19 -0.90
N PHE A 100 -14.90 -9.44 -2.07
CA PHE A 100 -14.15 -9.65 -3.30
C PHE A 100 -14.38 -8.46 -4.22
N CYS A 101 -13.31 -7.79 -4.61
CA CYS A 101 -13.32 -6.61 -5.48
C CYS A 101 -13.13 -6.98 -6.95
N GLU A 102 -13.60 -6.11 -7.84
CA GLU A 102 -13.38 -6.16 -9.28
C GLU A 102 -12.53 -4.95 -9.69
N ASP A 103 -11.64 -5.17 -10.64
CA ASP A 103 -10.89 -4.12 -11.33
C ASP A 103 -9.97 -3.32 -10.38
N GLU A 104 -9.26 -4.04 -9.50
CA GLU A 104 -8.20 -3.48 -8.63
C GLU A 104 -7.03 -2.99 -9.49
N GLU A 105 -6.63 -3.78 -10.49
CA GLU A 105 -5.54 -3.49 -11.42
C GLU A 105 -5.84 -2.30 -12.35
N CYS A 106 -7.08 -1.81 -12.29
CA CYS A 106 -7.55 -0.58 -12.93
C CYS A 106 -7.67 0.58 -11.92
N GLY A 107 -6.94 0.49 -10.81
CA GLY A 107 -6.81 1.49 -9.77
C GLY A 107 -7.80 1.36 -8.62
N GLY A 108 -8.33 0.18 -8.28
CA GLY A 108 -9.22 -0.03 -7.11
C GLY A 108 -10.69 0.35 -7.34
N ILE A 109 -11.25 0.05 -8.53
CA ILE A 109 -12.64 0.42 -8.86
C ILE A 109 -13.63 -0.29 -7.93
N GLY A 110 -13.42 -1.58 -7.67
CA GLY A 110 -14.26 -2.40 -6.81
C GLY A 110 -14.33 -1.90 -5.37
N ALA A 111 -13.19 -1.50 -4.79
CA ALA A 111 -13.14 -0.89 -3.47
C ALA A 111 -13.96 0.42 -3.40
N ARG A 112 -13.84 1.29 -4.41
CA ARG A 112 -14.64 2.54 -4.45
C ARG A 112 -16.14 2.26 -4.55
N GLU A 113 -16.54 1.32 -5.40
CA GLU A 113 -17.96 0.91 -5.49
C GLU A 113 -18.46 0.29 -4.17
N PHE A 114 -17.60 -0.40 -3.42
CA PHE A 114 -17.94 -0.93 -2.10
C PHE A 114 -18.17 0.20 -1.09
N VAL A 115 -17.25 1.16 -1.02
CA VAL A 115 -17.34 2.37 -0.18
C VAL A 115 -18.64 3.14 -0.49
N ASP A 116 -18.93 3.38 -1.77
CA ASP A 116 -20.13 4.10 -2.20
C ASP A 116 -21.44 3.34 -1.95
N SER A 117 -21.37 2.04 -1.70
CA SER A 117 -22.56 1.20 -1.47
C SER A 117 -23.24 1.42 -0.12
N GLY A 118 -22.57 2.10 0.82
CA GLY A 118 -23.03 2.32 2.19
C GLY A 118 -23.04 1.06 3.07
N ILE A 119 -22.37 -0.02 2.66
CA ILE A 119 -22.20 -1.22 3.49
C ILE A 119 -21.12 -0.95 4.55
N THR A 120 -21.52 -0.93 5.81
CA THR A 120 -20.61 -0.72 6.95
C THR A 120 -20.50 -2.00 7.80
N PRO A 121 -19.58 -2.92 7.50
CA PRO A 121 -19.38 -4.12 8.30
C PRO A 121 -18.84 -3.75 9.69
N LYS A 122 -19.37 -4.38 10.74
CA LYS A 122 -18.85 -4.24 12.10
C LYS A 122 -17.70 -5.22 12.30
N VAL A 123 -16.49 -4.78 11.99
CA VAL A 123 -15.27 -5.57 12.07
C VAL A 123 -14.23 -4.87 12.95
N ASN A 124 -13.30 -5.65 13.45
CA ASN A 124 -12.23 -5.20 14.32
C ASN A 124 -10.98 -4.81 13.55
N TYR A 125 -10.72 -5.48 12.44
CA TYR A 125 -9.63 -5.18 11.51
C TYR A 125 -9.94 -5.78 10.13
N ILE A 126 -9.17 -5.35 9.13
CA ILE A 126 -9.26 -5.80 7.75
C ILE A 126 -7.96 -6.53 7.39
N VAL A 127 -8.09 -7.63 6.65
CA VAL A 127 -6.95 -8.37 6.12
C VAL A 127 -7.18 -8.58 4.64
N GLU A 128 -6.29 -8.04 3.84
CA GLU A 128 -6.16 -8.33 2.42
C GLU A 128 -5.05 -9.35 2.22
N MET A 129 -5.23 -10.24 1.27
CA MET A 129 -4.20 -11.20 0.88
C MET A 129 -3.80 -10.95 -0.56
N ASP A 130 -3.26 -9.77 -0.84
CA ASP A 130 -2.87 -9.30 -2.17
C ASP A 130 -1.47 -8.67 -2.12
N ARG A 131 -0.52 -9.43 -1.59
CA ARG A 131 0.88 -9.01 -1.56
C ARG A 131 1.74 -10.14 -2.08
N ARG A 132 2.76 -9.81 -2.86
CA ARG A 132 3.79 -10.79 -3.26
C ARG A 132 4.54 -11.36 -2.05
N GLY A 133 5.37 -12.36 -2.28
CA GLY A 133 6.30 -12.84 -1.26
C GLY A 133 5.69 -13.86 -0.30
N SER A 134 6.35 -14.06 0.84
CA SER A 134 6.00 -15.12 1.80
C SER A 134 5.67 -14.64 3.21
N GLU A 135 6.03 -13.43 3.60
CA GLU A 135 5.88 -13.00 4.99
C GLU A 135 5.64 -11.50 5.17
N ASP A 136 5.44 -10.76 4.10
CA ASP A 136 5.25 -9.31 4.14
C ASP A 136 3.88 -8.97 4.77
N ALA A 137 3.88 -7.87 5.51
CA ALA A 137 2.70 -7.17 6.01
C ALA A 137 2.82 -5.68 5.64
N VAL A 138 1.94 -5.21 4.76
CA VAL A 138 1.91 -3.81 4.30
C VAL A 138 0.69 -3.11 4.88
N PHE A 139 0.91 -2.00 5.57
CA PHE A 139 -0.14 -1.23 6.24
C PHE A 139 -0.52 0.06 5.49
N TYR A 140 0.21 0.42 4.42
CA TYR A 140 0.06 1.66 3.66
C TYR A 140 0.03 2.88 4.60
N ASP A 141 -1.00 3.72 4.50
CA ASP A 141 -1.19 4.91 5.33
C ASP A 141 -1.84 4.61 6.70
N CYS A 142 -2.04 3.33 7.08
CA CYS A 142 -2.55 2.97 8.40
C CYS A 142 -1.39 2.90 9.42
N ASP A 143 -1.20 3.95 10.21
CA ASP A 143 -0.17 4.04 11.24
C ASP A 143 -0.69 3.68 12.64
N ASN A 144 -1.08 2.42 12.82
CA ASN A 144 -1.53 1.90 14.11
C ASN A 144 -0.50 0.90 14.68
N PRO A 145 0.41 1.35 15.56
CA PRO A 145 1.49 0.49 16.09
C PRO A 145 1.00 -0.76 16.82
N GLU A 146 -0.12 -0.67 17.56
CA GLU A 146 -0.70 -1.84 18.26
C GLU A 146 -1.20 -2.90 17.26
N PHE A 147 -1.76 -2.45 16.14
CA PHE A 147 -2.21 -3.34 15.08
C PHE A 147 -1.02 -3.95 14.32
N THR A 148 0.01 -3.15 14.02
CA THR A 148 1.26 -3.64 13.42
C THR A 148 1.92 -4.70 14.30
N GLU A 149 2.09 -4.43 15.60
CA GLU A 149 2.65 -5.40 16.55
C GLU A 149 1.79 -6.67 16.62
N PHE A 150 0.46 -6.53 16.67
CA PHE A 150 -0.46 -7.67 16.66
C PHE A 150 -0.26 -8.55 15.44
N VAL A 151 -0.22 -7.98 14.23
CA VAL A 151 -0.03 -8.75 12.99
C VAL A 151 1.35 -9.40 12.95
N CYS A 152 2.41 -8.63 13.24
CA CYS A 152 3.78 -9.13 13.23
C CYS A 152 4.04 -10.23 14.27
N SER A 153 3.27 -10.28 15.37
CA SER A 153 3.36 -11.35 16.36
C SER A 153 3.05 -12.76 15.81
N PHE A 154 2.38 -12.86 14.65
CA PHE A 154 2.11 -14.13 13.95
C PHE A 154 3.22 -14.52 12.95
N GLY A 155 4.34 -13.79 12.95
CA GLY A 155 5.49 -14.05 12.09
C GLY A 155 5.36 -13.42 10.69
N PHE A 156 4.68 -12.28 10.60
CA PHE A 156 4.75 -11.40 9.43
C PHE A 156 5.76 -10.28 9.70
N VAL A 157 6.35 -9.74 8.63
CA VAL A 157 7.37 -8.70 8.68
C VAL A 157 6.82 -7.48 7.96
N GLU A 158 6.88 -6.33 8.62
CA GLU A 158 6.44 -5.07 8.03
C GLU A 158 7.24 -4.76 6.75
N ASP A 159 6.55 -4.35 5.71
CA ASP A 159 7.13 -3.92 4.44
C ASP A 159 6.36 -2.71 3.88
N LEU A 160 6.97 -2.02 2.91
CA LEU A 160 6.38 -0.88 2.24
C LEU A 160 5.65 -1.28 0.95
N GLY A 161 4.58 -0.54 0.66
CA GLY A 161 3.80 -0.67 -0.57
C GLY A 161 3.14 0.66 -0.92
N SER A 162 2.66 0.75 -2.15
CA SER A 162 2.14 2.01 -2.70
C SER A 162 0.62 2.09 -2.71
N PHE A 163 -0.09 1.00 -2.98
CA PHE A 163 -1.55 0.97 -3.08
C PHE A 163 -2.09 -0.46 -3.10
N SER A 164 -3.31 -0.65 -2.60
CA SER A 164 -4.22 -1.77 -2.92
C SER A 164 -5.65 -1.39 -2.48
N ASP A 165 -6.64 -2.27 -2.62
CA ASP A 165 -8.05 -1.99 -2.29
C ASP A 165 -8.22 -1.49 -0.83
N ILE A 166 -7.44 -2.00 0.12
CA ILE A 166 -7.52 -1.54 1.53
C ILE A 166 -7.10 -0.09 1.74
N SER A 167 -6.30 0.50 0.83
CA SER A 167 -5.96 1.93 0.87
C SER A 167 -7.20 2.81 0.71
N VAL A 168 -8.27 2.29 0.11
CA VAL A 168 -9.56 2.97 -0.04
C VAL A 168 -10.54 2.56 1.06
N ILE A 169 -10.59 1.26 1.39
CA ILE A 169 -11.60 0.70 2.30
C ILE A 169 -11.31 1.07 3.77
N ALA A 170 -10.06 0.95 4.21
CA ALA A 170 -9.64 1.15 5.59
C ALA A 170 -9.95 2.55 6.12
N PRO A 171 -9.53 3.66 5.46
CA PRO A 171 -9.86 5.01 5.91
C PRO A 171 -11.36 5.27 5.90
N HIS A 172 -12.10 4.77 4.90
CA HIS A 172 -13.55 4.96 4.83
C HIS A 172 -14.30 4.28 5.98
N LEU A 173 -13.87 3.08 6.39
CA LEU A 173 -14.47 2.36 7.52
C LEU A 173 -13.92 2.84 8.88
N GLY A 174 -12.80 3.55 8.88
CA GLY A 174 -12.05 3.91 10.08
C GLY A 174 -11.48 2.69 10.80
N VAL A 175 -11.12 1.63 10.07
CA VAL A 175 -10.67 0.34 10.66
C VAL A 175 -9.27 0.03 10.15
N ALA A 176 -8.36 -0.36 11.06
CA ALA A 176 -7.00 -0.72 10.69
C ALA A 176 -6.98 -1.93 9.73
N ALA A 177 -6.05 -1.91 8.78
CA ALA A 177 -5.98 -2.87 7.70
C ALA A 177 -4.54 -3.27 7.39
N VAL A 178 -4.36 -4.50 6.97
CA VAL A 178 -3.07 -5.03 6.53
C VAL A 178 -3.24 -5.82 5.24
N ASN A 179 -2.30 -5.69 4.32
CA ASN A 179 -2.16 -6.52 3.14
C ASN A 179 -1.00 -7.50 3.34
N ILE A 180 -1.30 -8.80 3.27
CA ILE A 180 -0.41 -9.90 3.66
C ILE A 180 0.03 -10.70 2.44
N SER A 181 1.30 -11.12 2.44
CA SER A 181 1.84 -11.98 1.39
C SER A 181 0.94 -13.19 1.07
N ALA A 182 0.60 -13.32 -0.21
CA ALA A 182 -0.25 -14.36 -0.77
C ALA A 182 0.55 -15.48 -1.46
N GLY A 183 1.88 -15.44 -1.44
CA GLY A 183 2.71 -16.51 -1.98
C GLY A 183 2.93 -16.47 -3.49
N TYR A 184 2.54 -15.38 -4.17
CA TYR A 184 2.89 -15.14 -5.57
C TYR A 184 4.17 -14.30 -5.69
N TYR A 185 4.83 -14.40 -6.84
CA TYR A 185 6.08 -13.71 -7.15
C TYR A 185 6.15 -13.35 -8.63
N ASN A 186 6.91 -12.31 -8.96
CA ASN A 186 7.05 -11.77 -10.32
C ASN A 186 5.68 -11.42 -10.92
N GLU A 187 4.84 -10.82 -10.08
CA GLU A 187 3.53 -10.29 -10.43
C GLU A 187 3.60 -9.43 -11.70
N HIS A 188 2.51 -9.45 -12.46
CA HIS A 188 2.36 -8.72 -13.71
C HIS A 188 3.33 -9.11 -14.84
N THR A 189 3.98 -10.27 -14.72
CA THR A 189 4.83 -10.84 -15.78
C THR A 189 4.34 -12.21 -16.23
N LEU A 190 4.78 -12.66 -17.41
CA LEU A 190 4.55 -14.05 -17.86
C LEU A 190 5.34 -15.08 -17.04
N HIS A 191 6.29 -14.64 -16.22
CA HIS A 191 7.10 -15.48 -15.33
C HIS A 191 6.55 -15.52 -13.90
N GLU A 192 5.35 -14.98 -13.72
CA GLU A 192 4.63 -15.05 -12.46
C GLU A 192 4.42 -16.51 -12.03
N PHE A 193 4.65 -16.77 -10.75
CA PHE A 193 4.45 -18.09 -10.16
C PHE A 193 3.89 -17.98 -8.75
N ILE A 194 3.26 -19.07 -8.31
CA ILE A 194 2.71 -19.22 -6.96
C ILE A 194 3.50 -20.31 -6.25
N ASP A 195 4.01 -19.99 -5.06
CA ASP A 195 4.59 -20.96 -4.12
C ASP A 195 3.53 -21.43 -3.13
N MET A 196 3.01 -22.65 -3.32
CA MET A 196 1.97 -23.20 -2.46
C MET A 196 2.44 -23.43 -1.02
N ASN A 197 3.76 -23.54 -0.77
CA ASN A 197 4.25 -23.64 0.60
C ASN A 197 4.07 -22.31 1.34
N ALA A 198 4.35 -21.18 0.68
CA ALA A 198 4.11 -19.86 1.23
C ALA A 198 2.61 -19.62 1.47
N VAL A 199 1.77 -19.96 0.49
CA VAL A 199 0.30 -19.89 0.59
C VAL A 199 -0.20 -20.64 1.83
N GLU A 200 0.13 -21.93 1.96
CA GLU A 200 -0.39 -22.75 3.06
C GLU A 200 0.20 -22.36 4.42
N THR A 201 1.45 -21.89 4.46
CA THR A 201 2.07 -21.33 5.67
C THR A 201 1.31 -20.10 6.15
N ASN A 202 0.99 -19.17 5.25
CA ASN A 202 0.28 -17.95 5.61
C ASN A 202 -1.20 -18.20 5.94
N ILE A 203 -1.85 -19.17 5.29
CA ILE A 203 -3.17 -19.65 5.74
C ILE A 203 -3.10 -20.15 7.19
N ALA A 204 -2.04 -20.86 7.58
CA ALA A 204 -1.89 -21.35 8.95
C ALA A 204 -1.68 -20.20 9.95
N LYS A 205 -0.81 -19.22 9.63
CA LYS A 205 -0.61 -18.00 10.44
C LYS A 205 -1.92 -17.22 10.60
N LEU A 206 -2.62 -16.96 9.49
CA LEU A 206 -3.90 -16.25 9.48
C LEU A 206 -4.98 -16.99 10.28
N ARG A 207 -5.04 -18.32 10.26
CA ARG A 207 -5.97 -19.07 11.14
C ARG A 207 -5.71 -18.81 12.63
N GLN A 208 -4.45 -18.70 13.04
CA GLN A 208 -4.09 -18.37 14.43
C GLN A 208 -4.50 -16.92 14.75
N MET A 209 -4.22 -15.98 13.84
CA MET A 209 -4.60 -14.58 13.97
C MET A 209 -6.12 -14.41 14.11
N LEU A 210 -6.91 -15.05 13.24
CA LEU A 210 -8.37 -15.02 13.24
C LEU A 210 -9.00 -15.71 14.47
N SER A 211 -8.28 -16.63 15.11
CA SER A 211 -8.71 -17.29 16.36
C SER A 211 -8.50 -16.42 17.59
N THR A 212 -7.68 -15.37 17.49
CA THR A 212 -7.33 -14.50 18.62
C THR A 212 -8.40 -13.44 18.84
N LYS A 213 -8.90 -13.35 20.07
CA LYS A 213 -9.92 -12.35 20.44
C LYS A 213 -9.27 -11.03 20.77
N VAL A 214 -9.55 -10.03 19.94
CA VAL A 214 -9.07 -8.65 20.08
C VAL A 214 -10.22 -7.67 19.95
N GLY A 215 -10.03 -6.44 20.42
CA GLY A 215 -10.93 -5.32 20.16
C GLY A 215 -10.80 -4.79 18.73
N ARG A 216 -11.52 -3.71 18.43
CA ARG A 216 -11.35 -2.98 17.17
C ARG A 216 -10.05 -2.19 17.20
N PHE A 217 -9.29 -2.29 16.12
CA PHE A 217 -8.16 -1.41 15.84
C PHE A 217 -8.66 -0.29 14.92
N GLU A 218 -8.47 0.95 15.36
CA GLU A 218 -8.86 2.12 14.57
C GLU A 218 -7.84 2.37 13.46
N TYR A 219 -8.32 2.82 12.31
CA TYR A 219 -7.44 3.38 11.30
C TYR A 219 -6.88 4.70 11.82
N ILE A 220 -5.56 4.80 11.87
CA ILE A 220 -4.84 6.03 12.19
C ILE A 220 -4.15 6.43 10.90
N ASP A 221 -4.52 7.59 10.37
CA ASP A 221 -3.89 8.13 9.17
C ASP A 221 -2.42 8.42 9.50
N ARG A 222 -1.51 7.90 8.68
CA ARG A 222 -0.09 8.21 8.76
C ARG A 222 0.05 9.69 8.47
N SER A 223 0.09 10.49 9.54
CA SER A 223 0.36 11.91 9.40
C SER A 223 1.74 12.06 8.76
N PHE A 224 1.80 12.67 7.58
CA PHE A 224 3.04 13.15 6.96
C PHE A 224 3.87 14.10 7.87
N PHE A 225 3.36 14.43 9.06
CA PHE A 225 3.95 15.30 10.07
C PHE A 225 4.49 14.58 11.32
N GLY A 226 4.67 13.25 11.29
CA GLY A 226 5.26 12.53 12.42
C GLY A 226 5.98 11.27 11.96
N ASP A 227 7.31 11.26 12.09
CA ASP A 227 8.21 10.11 11.94
C ASP A 227 8.74 9.75 10.53
N TYR A 228 8.76 10.69 9.58
CA TYR A 228 9.80 10.66 8.56
C TYR A 228 11.03 11.41 9.07
N ALA A 229 12.19 10.75 9.04
CA ALA A 229 13.48 11.42 9.13
C ALA A 229 13.68 12.26 7.85
N PHE A 230 12.99 13.40 7.76
CA PHE A 230 13.50 14.52 7.00
C PHE A 230 14.70 15.05 7.80
N ASP A 231 15.80 15.39 7.13
CA ASP A 231 16.78 16.26 7.77
C ASP A 231 16.04 17.56 8.09
N ILE A 232 15.71 17.78 9.37
CA ILE A 232 15.12 19.04 9.80
C ILE A 232 16.23 20.08 9.74
N CYS A 233 16.13 21.01 8.82
CA CYS A 233 17.12 22.07 8.68
C CYS A 233 16.57 23.38 9.25
N LYS A 234 17.42 24.08 9.99
CA LYS A 234 17.12 25.44 10.42
C LYS A 234 17.54 26.38 9.31
N LEU A 235 16.57 27.08 8.72
CA LEU A 235 16.80 27.96 7.59
C LEU A 235 16.48 29.41 7.98
N SER A 236 17.15 30.38 7.35
CA SER A 236 16.80 31.81 7.47
C SER A 236 16.49 32.40 6.09
N PRO A 237 15.56 33.35 5.97
CA PRO A 237 15.21 33.95 4.68
C PRO A 237 16.39 34.76 4.12
N LEU A 238 16.54 34.74 2.80
CA LEU A 238 17.54 35.57 2.12
C LEU A 238 17.22 37.06 2.29
N LYS A 239 18.27 37.89 2.40
CA LYS A 239 18.12 39.33 2.56
C LYS A 239 17.95 39.99 1.20
N PRO A 240 17.21 41.11 1.11
CA PRO A 240 17.10 41.87 -0.13
C PRO A 240 18.48 42.26 -0.68
N GLY A 241 18.80 41.78 -1.89
CA GLY A 241 20.08 42.01 -2.56
C GLY A 241 21.11 40.88 -2.42
N ASP A 242 20.77 39.78 -1.74
CA ASP A 242 21.52 38.52 -1.82
C ASP A 242 21.25 37.83 -3.18
N TYR A 243 22.22 37.07 -3.66
CA TYR A 243 22.14 36.31 -4.91
C TYR A 243 22.70 34.89 -4.74
N ILE A 244 22.26 34.00 -5.62
CA ILE A 244 22.70 32.62 -5.68
C ILE A 244 23.86 32.51 -6.68
N VAL A 245 24.91 31.80 -6.27
CA VAL A 245 26.04 31.44 -7.13
C VAL A 245 26.02 29.92 -7.33
N ASP A 246 25.90 29.47 -8.57
CA ASP A 246 25.99 28.05 -8.90
C ASP A 246 27.46 27.55 -8.93
N ARG A 247 27.64 26.24 -9.05
CA ARG A 247 28.96 25.58 -9.16
C ARG A 247 29.82 26.05 -10.35
N HIS A 248 29.24 26.73 -11.33
CA HIS A 248 29.94 27.29 -12.49
C HIS A 248 30.25 28.79 -12.31
N GLY A 249 29.90 29.37 -11.17
CA GLY A 249 30.12 30.77 -10.85
C GLY A 249 29.09 31.71 -11.46
N LYS A 250 27.96 31.21 -11.96
CA LYS A 250 26.89 32.04 -12.50
C LYS A 250 26.10 32.65 -11.33
N LEU A 251 25.98 33.98 -11.34
CA LEU A 251 25.15 34.71 -10.39
C LEU A 251 23.70 34.76 -10.89
N THR A 252 22.75 34.49 -9.98
CA THR A 252 21.32 34.57 -10.22
C THR A 252 20.65 35.30 -9.06
N GLU A 253 19.92 36.38 -9.36
CA GLU A 253 19.05 37.03 -8.38
C GLU A 253 17.78 36.17 -8.20
N PRO A 254 17.38 35.83 -6.96
CA PRO A 254 16.13 35.13 -6.70
C PRO A 254 14.92 35.92 -7.21
N ASP A 255 14.01 35.27 -7.91
CA ASP A 255 12.74 35.86 -8.37
C ASP A 255 11.55 35.54 -7.44
N HIS A 256 11.78 34.71 -6.42
CA HIS A 256 10.86 34.35 -5.36
C HIS A 256 11.59 34.24 -4.01
N GLU A 257 10.83 34.00 -2.94
CA GLU A 257 11.40 33.88 -1.59
C GLU A 257 12.21 32.60 -1.46
N LEU A 258 13.48 32.75 -1.09
CA LEU A 258 14.38 31.65 -0.82
C LEU A 258 14.93 31.76 0.59
N TRP A 259 15.34 30.62 1.11
CA TRP A 259 15.90 30.47 2.44
C TRP A 259 17.31 29.86 2.34
N MET A 260 18.11 29.93 3.41
CA MET A 260 19.43 29.30 3.46
C MET A 260 19.76 28.71 4.82
N ASP A 261 20.59 27.66 4.82
CA ASP A 261 21.20 27.09 6.02
C ASP A 261 22.38 27.94 6.53
N ASP A 262 22.95 27.55 7.67
CA ASP A 262 24.10 28.23 8.29
C ASP A 262 25.41 28.11 7.49
N ALA A 263 25.47 27.16 6.55
CA ALA A 263 26.55 26.99 5.59
C ALA A 263 26.38 27.87 4.33
N GLY A 264 25.25 28.57 4.20
CA GLY A 264 24.93 29.42 3.05
C GLY A 264 24.44 28.64 1.82
N THR A 265 23.96 27.41 1.99
CA THR A 265 23.27 26.65 0.95
C THR A 265 21.84 27.16 0.81
N PRO A 266 21.36 27.49 -0.41
CA PRO A 266 19.99 27.95 -0.61
C PRO A 266 18.97 26.81 -0.70
N TYR A 267 17.74 27.11 -0.30
CA TYR A 267 16.59 26.23 -0.26
C TYR A 267 15.33 26.96 -0.74
N GLU A 268 14.50 26.25 -1.48
CA GLU A 268 13.21 26.74 -1.97
C GLU A 268 12.07 26.19 -1.09
N PRO A 269 11.37 27.04 -0.32
CA PRO A 269 10.25 26.60 0.50
C PRO A 269 9.07 26.18 -0.38
N ILE A 270 8.36 25.13 0.04
CA ILE A 270 7.14 24.67 -0.63
C ILE A 270 5.94 25.33 0.07
N ASP A 271 5.16 26.08 -0.72
CA ASP A 271 4.02 26.83 -0.22
C ASP A 271 3.02 25.96 0.54
N GLY A 272 2.79 26.31 1.80
CA GLY A 272 1.70 25.76 2.62
C GLY A 272 1.98 24.41 3.30
N CYS A 273 3.20 23.88 3.26
CA CYS A 273 3.51 22.58 3.89
C CYS A 273 4.72 22.54 4.85
N GLY A 274 5.45 23.64 5.07
CA GLY A 274 6.57 23.66 6.03
C GLY A 274 7.81 22.86 5.61
N ALA A 275 7.87 22.48 4.33
CA ALA A 275 9.00 21.78 3.73
C ALA A 275 9.80 22.69 2.80
N ALA A 276 11.05 22.33 2.52
CA ALA A 276 11.91 23.04 1.58
C ALA A 276 12.77 22.08 0.75
N ILE A 277 13.07 22.47 -0.48
CA ILE A 277 13.90 21.71 -1.42
C ILE A 277 15.30 22.31 -1.44
N ARG A 278 16.32 21.46 -1.31
CA ARG A 278 17.72 21.92 -1.34
C ARG A 278 18.18 22.24 -2.76
N LEU A 279 18.70 23.45 -2.98
CA LEU A 279 19.33 23.82 -4.26
C LEU A 279 20.81 23.39 -4.27
N GLY A 280 21.05 22.13 -4.65
CA GLY A 280 22.36 21.48 -4.54
C GLY A 280 23.49 22.10 -5.38
N GLY A 281 24.62 22.39 -4.73
CA GLY A 281 25.81 22.96 -5.40
C GLY A 281 25.69 24.44 -5.72
N CYS A 282 24.79 25.13 -5.02
CA CYS A 282 24.63 26.58 -5.01
C CYS A 282 25.04 27.14 -3.64
N SER A 283 25.42 28.42 -3.61
CA SER A 283 25.73 29.15 -2.38
C SER A 283 25.24 30.59 -2.46
N VAL A 284 24.88 31.17 -1.31
CA VAL A 284 24.32 32.52 -1.24
C VAL A 284 25.40 33.56 -0.94
N TYR A 285 25.38 34.65 -1.67
CA TYR A 285 26.32 35.77 -1.54
C TYR A 285 25.58 37.11 -1.51
N THR A 286 26.13 38.05 -0.76
CA THR A 286 25.73 39.46 -0.75
C THR A 286 26.17 40.18 -2.02
N LYS A 287 25.51 41.30 -2.37
CA LYS A 287 25.91 42.20 -3.48
C LYS A 287 27.39 42.64 -3.49
N GLU A 288 28.08 42.62 -2.36
CA GLU A 288 29.52 42.88 -2.23
C GLU A 288 30.42 41.66 -2.53
N ASN A 289 29.84 40.55 -3.01
CA ASN A 289 30.52 39.28 -3.29
C ASN A 289 31.17 38.64 -2.06
N LEU A 290 30.52 38.79 -0.91
CA LEU A 290 30.84 38.09 0.33
C LEU A 290 29.78 37.03 0.62
N PRO A 291 30.13 35.87 1.21
CA PRO A 291 29.14 34.88 1.64
C PRO A 291 28.05 35.54 2.50
N ALA A 292 26.79 35.24 2.19
CA ALA A 292 25.66 35.73 2.97
C ALA A 292 25.70 35.14 4.38
N ARG A 293 25.18 35.89 5.35
CA ARG A 293 25.19 35.49 6.77
C ARG A 293 23.81 35.03 7.19
N PHE A 294 23.77 33.83 7.76
CA PHE A 294 22.60 33.26 8.42
C PHE A 294 22.06 34.19 9.50
N ASP A 295 20.74 34.37 9.51
CA ASP A 295 20.04 35.23 10.45
C ASP A 295 19.32 34.39 11.50
N GLU A 296 19.97 34.19 12.64
CA GLU A 296 19.48 33.32 13.72
C GLU A 296 18.13 33.76 14.29
N ASP A 297 17.86 35.08 14.29
CA ASP A 297 16.65 35.68 14.87
C ASP A 297 15.43 35.53 13.95
N ALA A 298 15.66 35.34 12.64
CA ALA A 298 14.62 35.18 11.62
C ALA A 298 14.50 33.72 11.14
N ALA A 299 15.22 32.79 11.77
CA ALA A 299 15.31 31.41 11.31
C ALA A 299 14.16 30.53 11.80
N GLU A 300 13.69 29.65 10.92
CA GLU A 300 12.61 28.68 11.15
C GLU A 300 13.08 27.26 10.77
N PHE A 301 12.37 26.23 11.24
CA PHE A 301 12.67 24.84 10.92
C PHE A 301 11.83 24.35 9.75
N PHE A 302 12.48 23.68 8.80
CA PHE A 302 11.84 23.09 7.62
C PHE A 302 12.19 21.61 7.49
N ASP A 303 11.24 20.84 7.00
CA ASP A 303 11.47 19.47 6.54
C ASP A 303 12.16 19.51 5.15
N ILE A 304 13.33 18.90 5.02
CA ILE A 304 14.06 18.92 3.75
C ILE A 304 13.68 17.73 2.87
N LEU A 305 13.16 18.03 1.67
CA LEU A 305 12.97 17.04 0.61
C LEU A 305 14.26 16.91 -0.21
N GLU A 306 14.84 15.71 -0.25
CA GLU A 306 15.94 15.42 -1.17
C GLU A 306 15.42 15.34 -2.62
N ASP A 307 16.20 15.88 -3.55
CA ASP A 307 15.88 16.07 -4.99
C ASP A 307 15.48 14.75 -5.71
N ASP A 308 15.78 13.59 -5.13
CA ASP A 308 15.39 12.27 -5.66
C ASP A 308 13.87 11.99 -5.55
N CYS A 309 13.11 12.84 -4.84
CA CYS A 309 11.66 12.71 -4.67
C CYS A 309 10.83 13.51 -5.68
N ILE A 310 11.44 14.36 -6.53
CA ILE A 310 10.71 15.22 -7.47
C ILE A 310 11.01 14.80 -8.91
N GLY A 311 10.39 13.71 -9.32
CA GLY A 311 10.23 13.40 -10.74
C GLY A 311 9.26 14.37 -11.40
N PHE A 312 9.77 15.12 -12.38
CA PHE A 312 9.07 15.90 -13.41
C PHE A 312 8.59 17.31 -13.06
N TYR A 313 9.24 18.30 -13.70
CA TYR A 313 8.58 19.15 -14.70
C TYR A 313 9.27 19.01 -16.05
#